data_AF-E5Y6Q3-F1
#
_entry.id   AF-E5Y6Q3-F1
#
_cell.length_a   1.000
_cell.length_b   1.000
_cell.length_c   1.000
_cell.angle_alpha   90.00
_cell.angle_beta   90.00
_cell.angle_gamma   90.00
#
_symmetry.space_group_name_H-M   'P 1'
#
loop_
_entity.id
_entity.type
_entity.pdbx_description
1 polymer ?
#
loop_
_entity_poly.entity_id
_entity_poly.type
_entity_poly.pdbx_seq_one_letter_code
_entity_poly.pdbx_strand_id
1 'polypeptide(L)'
;METAVIDFLFSALAQLAAQYPDAAWLAVALSAVMTVCGLCAVATVWMPVPKETAGPYAAVYRWAHAFAAHFGQNRGAVADGRSETVQAEVKAVTGK
;
A
#
# COMPACT_ATOMS: atom_id res chain seq x y z
N MET A 1 6.57 -9.05 22.94
CA MET A 1 6.78 -10.00 21.83
C MET A 1 7.06 -9.27 20.52
N GLU A 2 6.31 -8.23 20.16
CA GLU A 2 6.53 -7.46 18.92
C GLU A 2 7.94 -6.91 18.75
N THR A 3 8.55 -6.34 19.80
CA THR A 3 9.91 -5.78 19.72
C THR A 3 10.95 -6.85 19.34
N ALA A 4 10.84 -8.05 19.91
CA ALA A 4 11.74 -9.16 19.60
C ALA A 4 11.57 -9.70 18.17
N VAL A 5 10.36 -9.64 17.62
CA VAL A 5 10.09 -10.02 16.22
C VAL A 5 10.67 -8.99 15.25
N ILE A 6 10.54 -7.70 15.58
CA ILE A 6 11.09 -6.59 14.79
C ILE A 6 12.63 -6.67 14.78
N ASP A 7 13.26 -6.87 15.93
CA ASP A 7 14.72 -7.00 16.05
C ASP A 7 15.24 -8.25 15.30
N PHE A 8 14.50 -9.36 15.37
CA PHE A 8 14.81 -10.56 14.61
C PHE A 8 14.73 -10.33 13.09
N LEU A 9 13.68 -9.64 12.61
CA LEU A 9 13.52 -9.28 11.20
C LEU A 9 14.65 -8.39 10.69
N PHE A 10 15.03 -7.36 11.46
CA PHE A 10 16.14 -6.47 11.08
C PHE A 10 17.49 -7.20 11.09
N SER A 11 17.73 -8.07 12.07
CA SER A 11 18.94 -8.89 12.12
C SER A 11 19.03 -9.87 10.95
N ALA A 12 17.91 -10.54 10.62
CA ALA A 12 17.84 -11.46 9.48
C ALA A 12 18.04 -10.72 8.14
N LEU A 13 17.47 -9.52 7.98
CA LEU A 13 17.71 -8.69 6.80
C LEU A 13 19.17 -8.25 6.69
N ALA A 14 19.80 -7.85 7.80
CA ALA A 14 21.20 -7.45 7.83
C ALA A 14 22.14 -8.60 7.45
N GLN A 15 21.86 -9.82 7.94
CA GLN A 15 22.61 -11.01 7.56
C GLN A 15 22.41 -11.39 6.09
N LEU A 16 21.18 -11.28 5.57
CA LEU A 16 20.91 -11.53 4.16
C LEU A 16 21.62 -10.52 3.24
N ALA A 17 21.62 -9.24 3.62
CA ALA A 17 22.33 -8.18 2.90
C ALA A 17 23.86 -8.37 2.95
N ALA A 18 24.39 -8.91 4.04
CA ALA A 18 25.82 -9.23 4.16
C ALA A 18 26.22 -10.45 3.30
N GLN A 19 25.31 -11.41 3.10
CA GLN A 19 25.55 -12.60 2.28
C GLN A 19 25.42 -12.33 0.77
N TYR A 20 24.58 -11.38 0.37
CA TYR A 20 24.34 -11.02 -1.03
C TYR A 20 24.41 -9.50 -1.24
N PRO A 21 25.62 -8.90 -1.12
CA PRO A 21 25.79 -7.45 -1.26
C PRO A 21 25.43 -6.94 -2.66
N ASP A 22 25.58 -7.80 -3.66
CA ASP A 22 25.15 -7.61 -5.05
C ASP A 22 23.62 -7.69 -5.25
N ALA A 23 22.88 -8.22 -4.27
CA ALA A 23 21.42 -8.24 -4.24
C ALA A 23 20.81 -7.12 -3.38
N ALA A 24 21.61 -6.29 -2.72
CA ALA A 24 21.14 -5.19 -1.87
C ALA A 24 20.25 -4.17 -2.62
N TRP A 25 20.43 -4.04 -3.94
CA TRP A 25 19.56 -3.23 -4.79
C TRP A 25 18.11 -3.74 -4.82
N LEU A 26 17.86 -5.03 -4.55
CA LEU A 26 16.51 -5.59 -4.46
C LEU A 26 15.73 -4.96 -3.31
N ALA A 27 16.38 -4.72 -2.17
CA ALA A 27 15.74 -4.04 -1.04
C ALA A 27 15.33 -2.61 -1.43
N VAL A 28 16.22 -1.88 -2.11
CA VAL A 28 15.95 -0.53 -2.63
C VAL A 28 14.83 -0.55 -3.66
N ALA A 29 14.86 -1.49 -4.60
CA ALA A 29 13.83 -1.67 -5.62
C ALA A 29 12.46 -1.98 -4.99
N LEU A 30 12.43 -2.87 -3.99
CA LEU A 30 11.20 -3.22 -3.28
C LEU A 30 10.63 -2.04 -2.50
N SER A 31 11.49 -1.28 -1.80
CA SER A 31 11.10 -0.05 -1.11
C SER A 31 10.52 0.98 -2.08
N ALA A 32 11.18 1.20 -3.23
CA ALA A 32 10.69 2.10 -4.26
C ALA A 32 9.32 1.68 -4.80
N VAL A 33 9.12 0.39 -5.08
CA VAL A 33 7.82 -0.15 -5.52
C VAL A 33 6.74 0.08 -4.45
N MET A 34 7.02 -0.18 -3.17
CA MET A 34 6.07 0.07 -2.08
C MET A 34 5.70 1.54 -1.94
N THR A 35 6.68 2.45 -2.06
CA THR A 35 6.42 3.90 -2.07
C THR A 35 5.53 4.31 -3.23
N VAL A 36 5.79 3.80 -4.44
CA VAL A 36 4.96 4.08 -5.63
C VAL A 36 3.54 3.57 -5.43
N CYS A 37 3.36 2.36 -4.89
CA CYS A 37 2.03 1.82 -4.58
C CYS A 37 1.25 2.71 -3.60
N GLY A 38 1.89 3.20 -2.54
CA GLY A 38 1.27 4.12 -1.57
C GLY A 38 0.89 5.47 -2.19
N LEU A 39 1.76 6.06 -3.01
CA LEU A 39 1.46 7.30 -3.74
C LEU A 39 0.30 7.11 -4.72
N CYS A 40 0.27 5.99 -5.44
CA CYS A 40 -0.84 5.65 -6.33
C CYS A 40 -2.15 5.53 -5.55
N ALA A 41 -2.18 4.90 -4.37
CA ALA A 41 -3.39 4.77 -3.56
C ALA A 41 -4.01 6.13 -3.21
N VAL A 42 -3.20 7.12 -2.85
CA VAL A 42 -3.68 8.50 -2.58
C VAL A 42 -4.13 9.19 -3.87
N ALA A 43 -3.35 9.08 -4.93
CA ALA A 43 -3.65 9.74 -6.20
C ALA A 43 -4.99 9.26 -6.79
N THR A 44 -5.27 7.96 -6.73
CA THR A 44 -6.47 7.36 -7.33
C THR A 44 -7.78 7.85 -6.72
N VAL A 45 -7.77 8.37 -5.49
CA VAL A 45 -8.96 8.97 -4.84
C VAL A 45 -9.48 10.19 -5.63
N TRP A 46 -8.57 10.93 -6.27
CA TRP A 46 -8.87 12.20 -6.92
C TRP A 46 -8.79 12.13 -8.44
N MET A 47 -8.42 10.98 -9.01
CA MET A 47 -8.31 10.82 -10.47
C MET A 47 -9.68 10.67 -11.13
N PRO A 48 -10.05 11.55 -12.08
CA PRO A 48 -11.29 11.40 -12.82
C PRO A 48 -11.26 10.15 -13.72
N VAL A 49 -12.40 9.48 -13.84
CA VAL A 49 -12.54 8.32 -14.72
C VAL A 49 -12.33 8.76 -16.18
N PRO A 50 -11.45 8.11 -16.95
CA PRO A 50 -11.24 8.43 -18.36
C PRO A 50 -12.53 8.22 -19.16
N LYS A 51 -12.86 9.17 -20.05
CA LYS A 51 -14.03 9.08 -20.94
C LYS A 51 -13.82 8.13 -22.13
N GLU A 52 -12.57 7.87 -22.47
CA GLU A 52 -12.15 6.98 -23.55
C GLU A 52 -11.39 5.79 -22.97
N THR A 53 -11.57 4.62 -23.57
CA THR A 53 -10.95 3.37 -23.10
C THR A 53 -9.50 3.20 -23.56
N ALA A 54 -9.06 4.03 -24.52
CA ALA A 54 -7.72 4.05 -25.06
C ALA A 54 -7.08 5.44 -24.90
N GLY A 55 -5.76 5.48 -24.92
CA GLY A 55 -4.98 6.71 -24.78
C GLY A 55 -4.06 6.70 -23.56
N PRO A 56 -3.09 7.62 -23.51
CA PRO A 56 -2.06 7.64 -22.49
C PRO A 56 -2.64 7.83 -21.09
N TYR A 57 -3.68 8.67 -20.96
CA TYR A 57 -4.34 8.89 -19.68
C TYR A 57 -5.08 7.63 -19.18
N ALA A 58 -5.81 6.94 -20.05
CA ALA A 58 -6.50 5.69 -19.70
C ALA A 58 -5.50 4.59 -19.28
N ALA A 59 -4.35 4.50 -19.96
CA ALA A 59 -3.28 3.57 -19.60
C ALA A 59 -2.69 3.88 -18.22
N VAL A 60 -2.36 5.15 -17.94
CA VAL A 60 -1.85 5.60 -16.64
C VAL A 60 -2.90 5.41 -15.54
N TYR A 61 -4.17 5.73 -15.81
CA TYR A 61 -5.27 5.52 -14.88
C TYR A 61 -5.39 4.05 -14.44
N ARG A 62 -5.32 3.11 -15.39
CA ARG A 62 -5.37 1.66 -15.09
C ARG A 62 -4.18 1.20 -14.28
N TRP A 63 -2.97 1.64 -14.63
CA TRP A 63 -1.76 1.29 -13.89
C TRP A 63 -1.76 1.85 -12.46
N ALA A 64 -2.13 3.12 -12.30
CA ALA A 64 -2.24 3.75 -10.98
C ALA A 64 -3.26 3.02 -10.10
N HIS A 65 -4.43 2.67 -10.65
CA HIS A 65 -5.45 1.90 -9.92
C HIS A 65 -5.01 0.46 -9.62
N ALA A 66 -4.23 -0.18 -10.50
CA ALA A 66 -3.68 -1.50 -10.23
C ALA A 66 -2.64 -1.48 -9.09
N PHE A 67 -1.75 -0.49 -9.08
CA PHE A 67 -0.79 -0.28 -7.99
C PHE A 67 -1.48 0.09 -6.67
N ALA A 68 -2.49 0.96 -6.72
CA ALA A 68 -3.31 1.32 -5.57
C ALA A 68 -4.05 0.11 -4.99
N ALA A 69 -4.66 -0.72 -5.84
CA ALA A 69 -5.39 -1.92 -5.41
C ALA A 69 -4.47 -2.93 -4.71
N HIS A 70 -3.21 -3.05 -5.15
CA HIS A 70 -2.22 -3.91 -4.49
C HIS A 70 -1.95 -3.49 -3.05
N PHE A 71 -2.01 -2.19 -2.74
CA PHE A 71 -1.86 -1.66 -1.37
C PHE A 71 -3.18 -1.65 -0.58
N GLY A 72 -4.31 -1.36 -1.25
CA GLY A 72 -5.66 -1.35 -0.66
C GLY A 72 -6.16 -2.74 -0.24
N GLN A 73 -5.51 -3.82 -0.70
CA GLN A 73 -5.73 -5.18 -0.20
C GLN A 73 -5.10 -5.45 1.17
N ASN A 74 -4.29 -4.52 1.72
CA ASN A 74 -3.92 -4.58 3.12
C ASN A 74 -5.19 -4.39 3.95
N ARG A 75 -5.68 -5.51 4.46
CA ARG A 75 -6.89 -5.65 5.28
C ARG A 75 -7.04 -4.64 6.41
N GLY A 76 -6.04 -3.84 6.77
CA GLY A 76 -6.10 -2.78 7.79
C GLY A 76 -7.19 -1.74 7.53
N ALA A 77 -7.27 -1.13 6.34
CA ALA A 77 -8.32 -0.13 6.06
C ALA A 77 -9.74 -0.74 6.00
N VAL A 78 -9.85 -2.00 5.54
CA VAL A 78 -11.12 -2.75 5.55
C VAL A 78 -11.46 -3.26 6.96
N ALA A 79 -10.48 -3.54 7.80
CA ALA A 79 -10.64 -3.95 9.19
C ALA A 79 -11.03 -2.75 10.07
N ASP A 80 -10.41 -1.59 9.87
CA ASP A 80 -10.76 -0.35 10.54
C ASP A 80 -12.17 0.09 10.15
N GLY A 81 -12.55 0.02 8.86
CA GLY A 81 -13.94 0.26 8.45
C GLY A 81 -14.97 -0.77 8.97
N ARG A 82 -14.52 -1.93 9.43
CA ARG A 82 -15.36 -2.97 10.07
C ARG A 82 -15.27 -2.99 11.59
N SER A 83 -14.42 -2.16 12.19
CA SER A 83 -14.30 -2.04 13.64
C SER A 83 -15.59 -1.44 14.21
N GLU A 84 -16.09 -2.04 15.30
CA GLU A 84 -17.29 -1.56 15.99
C GLU A 84 -17.15 -0.11 16.42
N THR A 85 -15.95 0.32 16.81
CA THR A 85 -15.66 1.70 17.19
C THR A 85 -15.83 2.66 16.02
N VAL A 86 -15.25 2.32 14.86
CA VAL A 86 -15.35 3.17 13.67
C VAL A 86 -16.78 3.22 13.14
N GLN A 87 -17.51 2.09 13.19
CA GLN A 87 -18.92 2.06 12.79
C GLN A 87 -19.81 2.86 13.76
N ALA A 88 -19.54 2.81 15.07
CA ALA A 88 -20.27 3.59 16.05
C ALA A 88 -20.06 5.11 15.86
N GLU A 89 -18.82 5.52 15.61
CA GLU A 89 -18.47 6.92 15.31
C GLU A 89 -19.12 7.39 13.99
N VAL A 90 -19.06 6.58 12.94
CA VAL A 90 -19.74 6.90 11.67
C VAL A 90 -21.24 7.03 11.89
N LYS A 91 -21.88 6.07 12.60
CA LYS A 91 -23.31 6.11 12.89
C LYS A 91 -23.72 7.32 13.72
N ALA A 92 -22.89 7.74 14.68
CA ALA A 92 -23.13 8.93 15.48
C ALA A 92 -23.13 10.20 14.63
N VAL A 93 -22.29 10.25 13.59
CA VAL A 93 -22.16 11.42 12.70
C VAL A 93 -23.19 11.38 11.55
N THR A 94 -23.50 10.20 11.00
CA THR A 94 -24.36 10.06 9.81
C THR A 94 -25.80 9.64 10.12
N GLY A 95 -26.11 9.25 11.35
CA GLY A 95 -27.45 8.83 11.78
C GLY A 95 -27.97 7.53 11.16
N LYS A 96 -27.10 6.77 10.48
CA LYS A 96 -27.38 5.45 9.89
C LYS A 96 -26.38 4.46 10.44
#